data_AF-A0A543D305-F1
#
_entry.id   AF-A0A543D305-F1
#
_cell.length_a   1.000
_cell.length_b   1.000
_cell.length_c   1.000
_cell.angle_alpha   90.00
_cell.angle_beta   90.00
_cell.angle_gamma   90.00
#
_symmetry.space_group_name_H-M   'P 1'
#
loop_
_entity.id
_entity.type
_entity.pdbx_description
1 polymer ?
#
loop_
_entity_poly.entity_id
_entity_poly.type
_entity_poly.pdbx_seq_one_letter_code
_entity_poly.pdbx_strand_id
1 'polypeptide(L)'
;MSKKTPIPMLALSVLLLSACGGGNELADGQEEVGVPLDELEEAALAGPDGPAPLRCPAKVRKELAGPDIIGLRLGMTLQEAMATTRCSLGEEAVVTEEKRWLDRLDTHGVALGTQFFTVEKGSYRPCNFAREWQECRGKLKWEHTDEIVSVATPGVPGKETAQVLWRTQKFRDGQMPSVDATLQALTAKYGQPQVRESMDSPNGYAAGTRDLQWIYDRAGNPLSEANPLFDRCRNGVSGGADNARARWTEGCGLNISARVVLSGSNPGLAMELHTAMIQQSDTYAHVEGLQAELQRIGQQRRDAEVKEAGDASDVRL
;
A
#
# COMPACT_ATOMS: atom_id res chain seq x y z
N MET A 1 58.68 -15.73 -17.98
CA MET A 1 59.42 -16.57 -17.02
C MET A 1 58.64 -16.52 -15.70
N SER A 2 57.62 -17.36 -15.55
CA SER A 2 57.61 -18.74 -15.02
C SER A 2 57.63 -18.80 -13.48
N LYS A 3 56.76 -19.67 -12.95
CA LYS A 3 56.46 -20.08 -11.56
C LYS A 3 55.19 -19.39 -10.99
N LYS A 4 54.13 -20.09 -10.57
CA LYS A 4 54.03 -21.41 -9.91
C LYS A 4 52.71 -22.14 -10.24
N THR A 5 52.82 -23.46 -10.09
CA THR A 5 51.94 -24.60 -10.36
C THR A 5 50.77 -24.80 -9.37
N PRO A 6 49.76 -25.64 -9.73
CA PRO A 6 48.53 -25.96 -8.95
C PRO A 6 48.66 -27.29 -8.15
N ILE A 7 47.52 -27.87 -7.69
CA ILE A 7 47.23 -29.28 -7.21
C ILE A 7 46.62 -29.29 -5.76
N PRO A 8 45.69 -30.19 -5.31
CA PRO A 8 44.44 -30.77 -5.87
C PRO A 8 43.32 -31.06 -4.79
N MET A 9 42.23 -31.74 -5.18
CA MET A 9 41.30 -32.49 -4.31
C MET A 9 41.89 -33.82 -3.78
N LEU A 10 41.45 -34.28 -2.59
CA LEU A 10 41.27 -35.69 -2.13
C LEU A 10 40.35 -35.64 -0.89
N ALA A 11 39.15 -36.23 -0.87
CA ALA A 11 38.76 -37.65 -0.88
C ALA A 11 38.48 -38.21 0.54
N LEU A 12 37.26 -38.74 0.65
CA LEU A 12 36.62 -39.56 1.67
C LEU A 12 37.54 -40.58 2.38
N SER A 13 37.30 -40.83 3.66
CA SER A 13 37.56 -42.16 4.27
C SER A 13 36.60 -42.43 5.43
N VAL A 14 35.94 -43.58 5.26
CA VAL A 14 34.93 -44.23 6.09
C VAL A 14 35.62 -44.97 7.24
N LEU A 15 35.02 -44.95 8.44
CA LEU A 15 35.32 -45.88 9.52
C LEU A 15 34.01 -46.61 9.93
N LEU A 16 33.88 -47.83 9.41
CA LEU A 16 33.10 -48.97 9.92
C LEU A 16 34.16 -49.95 10.47
N LEU A 17 34.01 -50.85 11.44
CA LEU A 17 32.90 -51.54 12.09
C LEU A 17 33.52 -52.39 13.23
N SER A 18 32.79 -52.65 14.32
CA SER A 18 32.70 -53.95 15.06
C SER A 18 32.21 -53.71 16.50
N ALA A 19 31.37 -54.51 17.17
CA ALA A 19 30.51 -55.63 16.82
C ALA A 19 29.66 -55.99 18.08
N CYS A 20 28.49 -56.61 17.84
CA CYS A 20 27.75 -57.57 18.68
C CYS A 20 27.21 -57.21 20.08
N GLY A 21 25.88 -57.30 20.20
CA GLY A 21 25.28 -58.12 21.26
C GLY A 21 23.96 -57.61 21.88
N GLY A 22 22.85 -58.24 21.52
CA GLY A 22 21.69 -58.46 22.41
C GLY A 22 20.58 -57.41 22.37
N GLY A 23 19.44 -57.78 21.79
CA GLY A 23 18.25 -56.94 21.73
C GLY A 23 17.50 -56.81 23.06
N ASN A 24 16.71 -55.74 23.16
CA ASN A 24 15.36 -55.80 23.71
C ASN A 24 14.56 -54.57 23.24
N GLU A 25 13.31 -54.82 22.88
CA GLU A 25 12.30 -53.86 22.46
C GLU A 25 12.09 -52.77 23.51
N LEU A 26 12.01 -51.50 23.07
CA LEU A 26 11.34 -50.43 23.80
C LEU A 26 10.61 -49.52 22.81
N ALA A 27 9.28 -49.57 22.88
CA ALA A 27 8.41 -48.44 22.59
C ALA A 27 8.62 -47.38 23.68
N ASP A 28 8.69 -46.10 23.31
CA ASP A 28 7.69 -45.10 23.71
C ASP A 28 7.92 -43.79 22.95
N GLY A 29 6.84 -43.05 22.72
CA GLY A 29 6.76 -41.94 21.79
C GLY A 29 7.58 -40.70 22.13
N GLN A 30 8.09 -40.07 21.07
CA GLN A 30 8.29 -38.62 21.01
C GLN A 30 7.69 -38.13 19.69
N GLU A 31 6.44 -37.66 19.76
CA GLU A 31 5.88 -36.76 18.76
C GLU A 31 6.68 -35.45 18.79
N GLU A 32 7.30 -35.09 17.66
CA GLU A 32 7.69 -33.71 17.38
C GLU A 32 6.42 -32.88 17.21
N VAL A 33 5.90 -32.31 18.30
CA VAL A 33 4.84 -31.31 18.25
C VAL A 33 5.45 -29.96 17.92
N GLY A 34 5.79 -29.77 16.65
CA GLY A 34 5.96 -28.45 16.06
C GLY A 34 4.72 -28.13 15.24
N VAL A 35 3.77 -27.39 15.81
CA VAL A 35 2.61 -26.90 15.06
C VAL A 35 3.15 -26.03 13.92
N PRO A 36 2.85 -26.34 12.64
CA PRO A 36 3.24 -25.50 11.51
C PRO A 36 2.80 -24.06 11.76
N LEU A 37 3.66 -23.08 11.45
CA LEU A 37 3.33 -21.66 11.55
C LEU A 37 2.02 -21.30 10.83
N ASP A 38 1.66 -22.06 9.79
CA ASP A 38 0.42 -21.92 9.04
C ASP A 38 -0.82 -22.32 9.87
N GLU A 39 -0.73 -23.36 10.72
CA GLU A 39 -1.81 -23.74 11.65
C GLU A 39 -1.95 -22.75 12.81
N LEU A 40 -0.86 -22.08 13.21
CA LEU A 40 -0.89 -21.00 14.20
C LEU A 40 -1.48 -19.70 13.63
N GLU A 41 -1.22 -19.38 12.35
CA GLU A 41 -1.88 -18.27 11.63
C GLU A 41 -3.38 -18.57 11.41
N GLU A 42 -3.76 -19.79 11.02
CA GLU A 42 -5.17 -20.19 10.89
C GLU A 42 -5.91 -20.23 12.24
N ALA A 43 -5.27 -20.72 13.30
CA ALA A 43 -5.85 -20.72 14.65
C ALA A 43 -6.00 -19.30 15.22
N ALA A 44 -5.10 -18.38 14.88
CA ALA A 44 -5.22 -16.97 15.24
C ALA A 44 -6.36 -16.26 14.48
N LEU A 45 -6.67 -16.68 13.25
CA LEU A 45 -7.84 -16.21 12.49
C LEU A 45 -9.17 -16.80 12.99
N ALA A 46 -9.15 -17.99 13.59
CA ALA A 46 -10.31 -18.68 14.14
C ALA A 46 -10.62 -18.33 15.61
N GLY A 47 -9.74 -17.57 16.28
CA GLY A 47 -9.94 -17.08 17.63
C GLY A 47 -11.07 -16.04 17.74
N PRO A 48 -11.59 -15.78 18.95
CA PRO A 48 -12.59 -14.72 19.20
C PRO A 48 -12.11 -13.30 18.85
N ASP A 49 -10.80 -13.14 18.59
CA ASP A 49 -10.15 -11.91 18.11
C ASP A 49 -9.89 -11.91 16.59
N GLY A 50 -10.41 -12.90 15.86
CA GLY A 50 -10.38 -12.92 14.39
C GLY A 50 -11.02 -11.64 13.82
N PRO A 51 -10.54 -11.13 12.67
CA PRO A 51 -11.06 -9.90 12.09
C PRO A 51 -12.58 -10.04 11.91
N ALA A 52 -13.34 -9.15 12.54
CA ALA A 52 -14.79 -9.16 12.48
C ALA A 52 -15.26 -9.33 11.02
N PRO A 53 -16.27 -10.18 10.76
CA PRO A 53 -16.68 -10.49 9.40
C PRO A 53 -17.02 -9.21 8.64
N LEU A 54 -16.53 -9.12 7.40
CA LEU A 54 -16.68 -7.94 6.55
C LEU A 54 -18.18 -7.70 6.29
N ARG A 55 -18.72 -6.60 6.80
CA ARG A 55 -20.12 -6.23 6.55
C ARG A 55 -20.20 -5.21 5.44
N CYS A 56 -20.70 -5.64 4.28
CA CYS A 56 -20.92 -4.78 3.12
C CYS A 56 -22.41 -4.38 2.98
N PRO A 57 -22.72 -3.12 2.60
CA PRO A 57 -21.78 -2.03 2.32
C PRO A 57 -21.10 -1.53 3.60
N ALA A 58 -19.85 -1.07 3.48
CA ALA A 58 -19.10 -0.51 4.59
C ALA A 58 -19.84 0.68 5.21
N LYS A 59 -19.85 0.75 6.54
CA LYS A 59 -20.45 1.88 7.26
C LYS A 59 -19.48 3.06 7.22
N VAL A 60 -19.88 4.11 6.52
CA VAL A 60 -19.12 5.36 6.38
C VAL A 60 -19.94 6.51 6.97
N ARG A 61 -19.27 7.41 7.69
CA ARG A 61 -19.88 8.64 8.19
C ARG A 61 -20.40 9.54 7.06
N LYS A 62 -21.56 10.17 7.27
CA LYS A 62 -22.30 10.88 6.20
C LYS A 62 -21.76 12.28 5.92
N GLU A 63 -20.97 12.81 6.84
CA GLU A 63 -20.47 14.19 6.84
C GLU A 63 -19.26 14.37 5.91
N LEU A 64 -18.71 13.27 5.37
CA LEU A 64 -17.63 13.30 4.39
C LEU A 64 -18.16 13.81 3.04
N ALA A 65 -17.91 15.09 2.77
CA ALA A 65 -18.16 15.70 1.48
C ALA A 65 -17.02 15.43 0.49
N GLY A 66 -17.28 15.73 -0.78
CA GLY A 66 -16.29 15.65 -1.86
C GLY A 66 -16.41 14.39 -2.72
N PRO A 67 -15.63 14.37 -3.82
CA PRO A 67 -15.64 13.25 -4.76
C PRO A 67 -15.03 11.99 -4.13
N ASP A 68 -15.31 10.85 -4.74
CA ASP A 68 -14.80 9.55 -4.31
C ASP A 68 -14.04 8.82 -5.41
N ILE A 69 -13.22 7.84 -5.01
CA ILE A 69 -12.74 6.75 -5.86
C ILE A 69 -13.36 5.47 -5.32
N ILE A 70 -14.27 4.82 -6.07
CA ILE A 70 -15.01 3.61 -5.64
C ILE A 70 -15.68 3.72 -4.25
N GLY A 71 -16.18 4.90 -3.90
CA GLY A 71 -16.74 5.17 -2.58
C GLY A 71 -15.73 5.60 -1.52
N LEU A 72 -14.41 5.48 -1.77
CA LEU A 72 -13.36 6.03 -0.90
C LEU A 72 -13.29 7.54 -1.03
N ARG A 73 -13.29 8.23 0.11
CA ARG A 73 -13.21 9.69 0.19
C ARG A 73 -12.02 10.08 1.07
N LEU A 74 -11.45 11.24 0.76
CA LEU A 74 -10.47 11.87 1.64
C LEU A 74 -11.11 12.15 3.01
N GLY A 75 -10.30 12.02 4.06
CA GLY A 75 -10.68 12.15 5.45
C GLY A 75 -11.25 10.88 6.09
N MET A 76 -11.67 9.85 5.34
CA MET A 76 -12.12 8.58 5.92
C MET A 76 -11.16 8.07 6.99
N THR A 77 -11.66 7.54 8.11
CA THR A 77 -10.77 6.87 9.07
C THR A 77 -10.13 5.66 8.43
N LEU A 78 -9.01 5.17 8.97
CA LEU A 78 -8.39 3.92 8.51
C LEU A 78 -9.41 2.79 8.38
N GLN A 79 -10.27 2.61 9.39
CA GLN A 79 -11.27 1.55 9.39
C GLN A 79 -12.35 1.73 8.31
N GLU A 80 -12.83 2.97 8.10
CA GLU A 80 -13.79 3.26 7.02
C GLU A 80 -13.18 3.02 5.64
N ALA A 81 -11.94 3.47 5.42
CA ALA A 81 -11.25 3.32 4.15
C ALA A 81 -10.95 1.83 3.86
N MET A 82 -10.45 1.10 4.85
CA MET A 82 -10.16 -0.34 4.74
C MET A 82 -11.43 -1.14 4.44
N ALA A 83 -12.51 -0.91 5.20
CA ALA A 83 -13.78 -1.59 4.98
C ALA A 83 -14.39 -1.27 3.61
N THR A 84 -14.37 0.00 3.20
CA THR A 84 -14.86 0.43 1.88
C THR A 84 -14.09 -0.24 0.75
N THR A 85 -12.76 -0.30 0.87
CA THR A 85 -11.89 -0.90 -0.14
C THR A 85 -12.14 -2.41 -0.23
N ARG A 86 -12.15 -3.12 0.90
CA ARG A 86 -12.41 -4.56 0.94
C ARG A 86 -13.81 -4.90 0.42
N CYS A 87 -14.83 -4.10 0.75
CA CYS A 87 -16.18 -4.31 0.19
C CYS A 87 -16.23 -4.10 -1.32
N SER A 88 -15.41 -3.21 -1.87
CA SER A 88 -15.38 -2.94 -3.31
C SER A 88 -14.63 -4.02 -4.09
N LEU A 89 -13.54 -4.55 -3.52
CA LEU A 89 -12.69 -5.53 -4.20
C LEU A 89 -13.14 -6.99 -3.94
N GLY A 90 -13.75 -7.25 -2.79
CA GLY A 90 -14.21 -8.57 -2.34
C GLY A 90 -13.38 -9.12 -1.17
N GLU A 91 -13.92 -10.13 -0.49
CA GLU A 91 -13.28 -10.73 0.70
C GLU A 91 -11.93 -11.41 0.41
N GLU A 92 -11.77 -11.95 -0.80
CA GLU A 92 -10.55 -12.60 -1.30
C GLU A 92 -9.42 -11.61 -1.67
N ALA A 93 -9.66 -10.30 -1.54
CA ALA A 93 -8.64 -9.31 -1.86
C ALA A 93 -7.56 -9.29 -0.78
N VAL A 94 -6.30 -9.29 -1.22
CA VAL A 94 -5.14 -9.33 -0.34
C VAL A 94 -4.87 -7.93 0.21
N VAL A 95 -4.77 -7.81 1.54
CA VAL A 95 -4.47 -6.56 2.23
C VAL A 95 -3.02 -6.56 2.69
N THR A 96 -2.28 -5.51 2.35
CA THR A 96 -0.94 -5.22 2.86
C THR A 96 -0.96 -3.92 3.63
N GLU A 97 -0.42 -3.92 4.85
CA GLU A 97 -0.40 -2.76 5.74
C GLU A 97 1.03 -2.34 6.05
N GLU A 98 1.26 -1.03 6.07
CA GLU A 98 2.55 -0.41 6.32
C GLU A 98 2.42 0.63 7.44
N LYS A 99 3.31 0.53 8.43
CA LYS A 99 3.37 1.48 9.57
C LYS A 99 4.09 2.77 9.23
N ARG A 100 4.55 2.93 7.99
CA ARG A 100 5.24 4.11 7.50
C ARG A 100 4.81 4.43 6.09
N TRP A 101 4.56 5.71 5.86
CA TRP A 101 4.36 6.32 4.55
C TRP A 101 5.25 7.55 4.38
N LEU A 102 5.42 8.30 5.48
CA LEU A 102 6.31 9.44 5.57
C LEU A 102 7.71 8.97 5.98
N ASP A 103 8.66 8.97 5.05
CA ASP A 103 10.02 8.46 5.27
C ASP A 103 10.80 9.21 6.36
N ARG A 104 10.51 10.50 6.58
CA ARG A 104 11.28 11.39 7.48
C ARG A 104 10.51 11.79 8.75
N LEU A 105 9.50 11.02 9.13
CA LEU A 105 8.73 11.30 10.34
C LEU A 105 9.50 10.83 11.59
N ASP A 106 9.88 11.78 12.47
CA ASP A 106 10.33 11.43 13.82
C ASP A 106 9.11 11.05 14.66
N THR A 107 9.07 9.80 15.11
CA THR A 107 7.96 9.31 15.93
C THR A 107 8.17 9.60 17.41
N HIS A 108 9.34 10.08 17.82
CA HIS A 108 9.71 10.35 19.21
C HIS A 108 9.45 9.15 20.15
N GLY A 109 9.61 7.93 19.62
CA GLY A 109 9.38 6.68 20.35
C GLY A 109 7.91 6.24 20.40
N VAL A 110 7.00 6.96 19.76
CA VAL A 110 5.60 6.53 19.59
C VAL A 110 5.54 5.43 18.52
N ALA A 111 4.88 4.31 18.84
CA ALA A 111 4.60 3.25 17.88
C ALA A 111 3.40 3.66 17.01
N LEU A 112 3.58 3.70 15.70
CA LEU A 112 2.51 4.04 14.75
C LEU A 112 1.62 2.84 14.43
N GLY A 113 0.34 3.11 14.20
CA GLY A 113 -0.58 2.18 13.53
C GLY A 113 -0.35 2.16 12.01
N THR A 114 -1.31 1.65 11.26
CA THR A 114 -1.24 1.56 9.79
C THR A 114 -1.31 2.95 9.16
N GLN A 115 -0.21 3.36 8.53
CA GLN A 115 -0.05 4.67 7.89
C GLN A 115 -0.28 4.62 6.37
N PHE A 116 -0.19 3.43 5.79
CA PHE A 116 -0.48 3.16 4.40
C PHE A 116 -0.96 1.73 4.27
N PHE A 117 -1.94 1.50 3.41
CA PHE A 117 -2.35 0.15 3.07
C PHE A 117 -2.63 0.02 1.59
N THR A 118 -2.46 -1.19 1.08
CA THR A 118 -2.81 -1.58 -0.27
C THR A 118 -3.72 -2.80 -0.23
N VAL A 119 -4.79 -2.77 -1.01
CA VAL A 119 -5.69 -3.89 -1.24
C VAL A 119 -5.62 -4.28 -2.71
N GLU A 120 -5.31 -5.53 -2.97
CA GLU A 120 -5.11 -6.05 -4.33
C GLU A 120 -6.08 -7.19 -4.62
N LYS A 121 -6.68 -7.15 -5.80
CA LYS A 121 -7.55 -8.20 -6.34
C LYS A 121 -6.92 -8.79 -7.59
N GLY A 122 -6.98 -10.11 -7.72
CA GLY A 122 -6.48 -10.79 -8.90
C GLY A 122 -6.24 -12.27 -8.71
N SER A 123 -5.48 -12.84 -9.65
CA SER A 123 -5.04 -14.23 -9.63
C SER A 123 -3.62 -14.30 -9.09
N TYR A 124 -3.40 -15.07 -8.04
CA TYR A 124 -2.11 -15.24 -7.40
C TYR A 124 -1.92 -16.67 -6.90
N ARG A 125 -0.67 -17.01 -6.61
CA ARG A 125 -0.27 -18.26 -5.99
C ARG A 125 0.81 -18.03 -4.94
N PRO A 126 1.07 -18.99 -4.04
CA PRO A 126 2.23 -18.93 -3.15
C PRO A 126 3.53 -18.72 -3.95
N CYS A 127 4.38 -17.82 -3.48
CA CYS A 127 5.63 -17.52 -4.16
C CYS A 127 6.70 -18.58 -3.89
N ASN A 128 7.40 -19.04 -4.93
CA ASN A 128 8.59 -19.86 -4.75
C ASN A 128 9.83 -18.98 -4.63
N PHE A 129 10.16 -18.55 -3.41
CA PHE A 129 11.30 -17.66 -3.15
C PHE A 129 12.65 -18.24 -3.61
N ALA A 130 12.82 -19.56 -3.66
CA ALA A 130 14.08 -20.15 -4.12
C ALA A 130 14.35 -19.89 -5.62
N ARG A 131 13.30 -19.62 -6.41
CA ARG A 131 13.40 -19.48 -7.88
C ARG A 131 12.90 -18.14 -8.40
N GLU A 132 11.97 -17.51 -7.70
CA GLU A 132 11.14 -16.40 -8.20
C GLU A 132 11.19 -15.17 -7.29
N TRP A 133 12.19 -15.04 -6.40
CA TRP A 133 12.23 -14.00 -5.36
C TRP A 133 12.06 -12.56 -5.88
N GLN A 134 12.48 -12.27 -7.12
CA GLN A 134 12.35 -10.94 -7.75
C GLN A 134 10.91 -10.62 -8.18
N GLU A 135 10.09 -11.64 -8.41
CA GLU A 135 8.69 -11.51 -8.82
C GLU A 135 7.73 -11.64 -7.63
N CYS A 136 8.23 -12.08 -6.47
CA CYS A 136 7.44 -12.17 -5.25
C CYS A 136 7.07 -10.76 -4.75
N ARG A 137 5.80 -10.59 -4.39
CA ARG A 137 5.32 -9.43 -3.64
C ARG A 137 4.78 -9.93 -2.30
N GLY A 138 5.60 -9.79 -1.27
CA GLY A 138 5.39 -10.51 -0.01
C GLY A 138 5.43 -12.02 -0.24
N LYS A 139 4.52 -12.78 0.40
CA LYS A 139 4.43 -14.25 0.28
C LYS A 139 3.85 -14.74 -1.08
N LEU A 140 3.43 -13.84 -1.97
CA LEU A 140 2.63 -14.17 -3.16
C LEU A 140 3.37 -13.87 -4.47
N LYS A 141 3.14 -14.71 -5.47
CA LYS A 141 3.41 -14.39 -6.87
C LYS A 141 2.08 -14.11 -7.57
N TRP A 142 1.98 -12.91 -8.13
CA TRP A 142 0.80 -12.49 -8.86
C TRP A 142 0.89 -12.94 -10.31
N GLU A 143 -0.10 -13.68 -10.76
CA GLU A 143 -0.25 -14.09 -12.16
C GLU A 143 -0.94 -12.99 -12.96
N HIS A 144 -1.92 -12.34 -12.34
CA HIS A 144 -2.57 -11.15 -12.86
C HIS A 144 -3.15 -10.33 -11.71
N THR A 145 -2.99 -9.02 -11.76
CA THR A 145 -3.61 -8.09 -10.80
C THR A 145 -4.71 -7.32 -11.51
N ASP A 146 -5.97 -7.62 -11.19
CA ASP A 146 -7.15 -6.97 -11.77
C ASP A 146 -7.30 -5.55 -11.24
N GLU A 147 -7.08 -5.35 -9.93
CA GLU A 147 -7.25 -4.05 -9.30
C GLU A 147 -6.31 -3.89 -8.09
N ILE A 148 -5.73 -2.70 -7.97
CA ILE A 148 -4.91 -2.28 -6.83
C ILE A 148 -5.52 -0.99 -6.29
N VAL A 149 -5.79 -0.94 -4.99
CA VAL A 149 -6.20 0.28 -4.31
C VAL A 149 -5.25 0.54 -3.16
N SER A 150 -4.60 1.69 -3.20
CA SER A 150 -3.66 2.10 -2.16
C SER A 150 -4.16 3.37 -1.48
N VAL A 151 -4.01 3.45 -0.16
CA VAL A 151 -4.49 4.58 0.63
C VAL A 151 -3.43 4.96 1.65
N ALA A 152 -3.05 6.24 1.66
CA ALA A 152 -2.23 6.80 2.72
C ALA A 152 -3.14 7.29 3.86
N THR A 153 -2.93 6.77 5.06
CA THR A 153 -3.66 7.10 6.29
C THR A 153 -2.75 7.59 7.41
N PRO A 154 -1.88 8.60 7.20
CA PRO A 154 -1.00 9.07 8.25
C PRO A 154 -1.80 9.54 9.48
N GLY A 155 -1.28 9.28 10.67
CA GLY A 155 -1.92 9.70 11.92
C GLY A 155 -1.26 9.08 13.15
N VAL A 156 -1.46 9.72 14.31
CA VAL A 156 -1.14 9.09 15.59
C VAL A 156 -2.09 7.89 15.82
N PRO A 157 -1.70 6.92 16.67
CA PRO A 157 -2.53 5.75 16.94
C PRO A 157 -3.99 6.08 17.27
N GLY A 158 -4.92 5.55 16.47
CA GLY A 158 -6.36 5.75 16.63
C GLY A 158 -6.92 7.02 15.98
N LYS A 159 -6.10 7.82 15.30
CA LYS A 159 -6.52 9.05 14.59
C LYS A 159 -6.10 9.04 13.11
N GLU A 160 -5.80 7.88 12.56
CA GLU A 160 -5.43 7.69 11.16
C GLU A 160 -6.59 8.05 10.22
N THR A 161 -6.31 8.89 9.21
CA THR A 161 -7.31 9.33 8.21
C THR A 161 -6.73 9.35 6.81
N ALA A 162 -7.54 8.97 5.81
CA ALA A 162 -7.18 8.89 4.40
C ALA A 162 -6.83 10.27 3.84
N GLN A 163 -5.56 10.50 3.53
CA GLN A 163 -5.04 11.75 2.96
C GLN A 163 -4.80 11.66 1.46
N VAL A 164 -4.51 10.46 0.95
CA VAL A 164 -4.27 10.23 -0.47
C VAL A 164 -4.83 8.88 -0.87
N LEU A 165 -5.47 8.84 -2.04
CA LEU A 165 -6.08 7.65 -2.63
C LEU A 165 -5.44 7.37 -3.98
N TRP A 166 -5.13 6.11 -4.26
CA TRP A 166 -4.76 5.62 -5.58
C TRP A 166 -5.56 4.37 -5.92
N ARG A 167 -5.86 4.23 -7.20
CA ARG A 167 -6.50 3.05 -7.76
C ARG A 167 -5.95 2.78 -9.14
N THR A 168 -5.51 1.56 -9.37
CA THR A 168 -5.16 1.02 -10.69
C THR A 168 -6.13 -0.11 -11.00
N GLN A 169 -6.87 0.01 -12.10
CA GLN A 169 -7.62 -1.09 -12.69
C GLN A 169 -6.88 -1.60 -13.92
N LYS A 170 -6.69 -2.91 -14.04
CA LYS A 170 -6.14 -3.56 -15.23
C LYS A 170 -7.21 -4.47 -15.82
N PHE A 171 -7.57 -4.20 -17.06
CA PHE A 171 -8.64 -4.91 -17.74
C PHE A 171 -8.08 -6.14 -18.46
N ARG A 172 -8.76 -7.27 -18.30
CA ARG A 172 -8.45 -8.49 -19.06
C ARG A 172 -8.89 -8.35 -20.52
N ASP A 173 -8.34 -9.21 -21.36
CA ASP A 173 -8.77 -9.33 -22.76
C ASP A 173 -10.29 -9.59 -22.83
N GLY A 174 -10.95 -8.87 -23.73
CA GLY A 174 -12.41 -8.89 -23.86
C GLY A 174 -13.20 -8.09 -22.81
N GLN A 175 -12.53 -7.53 -21.79
CA GLN A 175 -13.13 -6.67 -20.76
C GLN A 175 -12.68 -5.21 -20.84
N MET A 176 -11.78 -4.87 -21.78
CA MET A 176 -11.29 -3.52 -21.98
C MET A 176 -12.42 -2.60 -22.49
N PRO A 177 -12.77 -1.52 -21.76
CA PRO A 177 -13.72 -0.54 -22.26
C PRO A 177 -13.10 0.27 -23.41
N SER A 178 -13.93 0.94 -24.21
CA SER A 178 -13.42 1.91 -25.17
C SER A 178 -12.84 3.12 -24.44
N VAL A 179 -11.76 3.68 -24.99
CA VAL A 179 -11.12 4.88 -24.45
C VAL A 179 -12.14 6.01 -24.32
N ASP A 180 -12.97 6.22 -25.33
CA ASP A 180 -13.98 7.28 -25.32
C ASP A 180 -15.00 7.09 -24.19
N ALA A 181 -15.48 5.86 -23.96
CA ALA A 181 -16.41 5.60 -22.86
C ALA A 181 -15.75 5.85 -21.50
N THR A 182 -14.48 5.47 -21.33
CA THR A 182 -13.71 5.75 -20.11
C THR A 182 -13.54 7.25 -19.89
N LEU A 183 -13.15 8.02 -20.91
CA LEU A 183 -12.99 9.47 -20.82
C LEU A 183 -14.31 10.18 -20.52
N GLN A 184 -15.41 9.73 -21.13
CA GLN A 184 -16.75 10.25 -20.87
C GLN A 184 -17.19 9.95 -19.43
N ALA A 185 -16.98 8.73 -18.93
CA ALA A 185 -17.32 8.36 -17.56
C ALA A 185 -16.54 9.19 -16.53
N LEU A 186 -15.24 9.42 -16.76
CA LEU A 186 -14.41 10.27 -15.91
C LEU A 186 -14.91 11.72 -15.92
N THR A 187 -15.23 12.26 -17.09
CA THR A 187 -15.76 13.63 -17.24
C THR A 187 -17.13 13.77 -16.60
N ALA A 188 -17.99 12.76 -16.72
CA ALA A 188 -19.29 12.73 -16.06
C ALA A 188 -19.16 12.69 -14.53
N LYS A 189 -18.16 11.98 -14.01
CA LYS A 189 -17.93 11.84 -12.56
C LYS A 189 -17.30 13.08 -11.94
N TYR A 190 -16.28 13.66 -12.57
CA TYR A 190 -15.45 14.72 -11.97
C TYR A 190 -15.60 16.09 -12.66
N GLY A 191 -16.40 16.19 -13.73
CA GLY A 191 -16.54 17.39 -14.54
C GLY A 191 -15.45 17.52 -15.60
N GLN A 192 -15.35 18.70 -16.23
CA GLN A 192 -14.32 18.96 -17.25
C GLN A 192 -12.93 19.05 -16.60
N PRO A 193 -11.93 18.28 -17.07
CA PRO A 193 -10.56 18.38 -16.59
C PRO A 193 -9.90 19.68 -17.09
N GLN A 194 -8.96 20.22 -16.33
CA GLN A 194 -8.17 21.38 -16.75
C GLN A 194 -6.92 20.99 -17.53
N VAL A 195 -6.40 19.77 -17.33
CA VAL A 195 -5.32 19.20 -18.15
C VAL A 195 -5.88 18.03 -18.94
N ARG A 196 -5.60 18.02 -20.25
CA ARG A 196 -5.86 16.90 -21.15
C ARG A 196 -4.65 16.69 -22.03
N GLU A 197 -3.86 15.68 -21.73
CA GLU A 197 -2.67 15.32 -22.48
C GLU A 197 -2.89 13.98 -23.18
N SER A 198 -2.41 13.88 -24.41
CA SER A 198 -2.50 12.67 -25.21
C SER A 198 -1.11 12.33 -25.72
N MET A 199 -0.68 11.09 -25.47
CA MET A 199 0.57 10.56 -25.98
C MET A 199 0.23 9.33 -26.81
N ASP A 200 0.53 9.38 -28.10
CA ASP A 200 0.32 8.26 -29.05
C ASP A 200 1.63 7.55 -29.38
N SER A 201 2.66 7.75 -28.54
CA SER A 201 3.94 7.07 -28.65
C SER A 201 3.89 5.76 -27.86
N PRO A 202 4.12 4.59 -28.51
CA PRO A 202 4.18 3.32 -27.82
C PRO A 202 5.25 3.33 -26.73
N ASN A 203 4.93 2.76 -25.58
CA ASN A 203 5.87 2.58 -24.47
C ASN A 203 5.67 1.20 -23.84
N GLY A 204 6.62 0.31 -24.09
CA GLY A 204 6.51 -1.10 -23.68
C GLY A 204 5.30 -1.77 -24.33
N TYR A 205 4.35 -2.21 -23.50
CA TYR A 205 3.13 -2.90 -23.93
C TYR A 205 1.97 -1.96 -24.27
N ALA A 206 2.08 -0.65 -23.96
CA ALA A 206 1.06 0.34 -24.21
C ALA A 206 1.23 1.04 -25.57
N ALA A 207 0.12 1.31 -26.25
CA ALA A 207 0.12 2.11 -27.49
C ALA A 207 0.20 3.63 -27.24
N GLY A 208 -0.01 4.05 -25.99
CA GLY A 208 -0.08 5.45 -25.62
C GLY A 208 -0.83 5.67 -24.31
N THR A 209 -1.04 6.94 -23.95
CA THR A 209 -1.81 7.34 -22.77
C THR A 209 -2.76 8.50 -23.07
N ARG A 210 -3.81 8.60 -22.26
CA ARG A 210 -4.62 9.81 -22.09
C ARG A 210 -4.55 10.22 -20.63
N ASP A 211 -3.97 11.38 -20.37
CA ASP A 211 -3.76 11.91 -19.03
C ASP A 211 -4.73 13.08 -18.78
N LEU A 212 -5.46 13.00 -17.68
CA LEU A 212 -6.46 13.99 -17.27
C LEU A 212 -6.13 14.47 -15.85
N GLN A 213 -6.26 15.78 -15.60
CA GLN A 213 -6.18 16.32 -14.25
C GLN A 213 -7.28 17.33 -13.96
N TRP A 214 -7.85 17.21 -12.76
CA TRP A 214 -8.73 18.20 -12.15
C TRP A 214 -7.97 18.88 -11.02
N ILE A 215 -7.82 20.19 -11.12
CA ILE A 215 -6.92 20.98 -10.28
C ILE A 215 -7.72 22.12 -9.69
N TYR A 216 -7.76 22.19 -8.37
CA TYR A 216 -8.52 23.20 -7.65
C TYR A 216 -7.60 24.01 -6.72
N ASP A 217 -7.99 25.25 -6.44
CA ASP A 217 -7.42 26.04 -5.36
C ASP A 217 -7.96 25.56 -3.99
N ARG A 218 -7.42 26.11 -2.91
CA ARG A 218 -7.87 25.79 -1.54
C ARG A 218 -9.35 26.08 -1.29
N ALA A 219 -9.94 27.05 -1.98
CA ALA A 219 -11.35 27.41 -1.84
C ALA A 219 -12.27 26.48 -2.67
N GLY A 220 -11.70 25.58 -3.48
CA GLY A 220 -12.43 24.65 -4.33
C GLY A 220 -12.77 25.21 -5.71
N ASN A 221 -12.18 26.32 -6.13
CA ASN A 221 -12.35 26.83 -7.49
C ASN A 221 -11.41 26.10 -8.46
N PRO A 222 -11.87 25.74 -9.66
CA PRO A 222 -11.00 25.13 -10.66
C PRO A 222 -9.92 26.11 -11.10
N LEU A 223 -8.67 25.66 -11.16
CA LEU A 223 -7.53 26.43 -11.62
C LEU A 223 -7.35 26.27 -13.13
N SER A 224 -7.25 27.37 -13.86
CA SER A 224 -6.87 27.37 -15.29
C SER A 224 -5.39 27.73 -15.45
N GLU A 225 -4.82 27.44 -16.63
CA GLU A 225 -3.43 27.79 -16.98
C GLU A 225 -3.09 29.28 -16.79
N ALA A 226 -4.09 30.17 -16.87
CA ALA A 226 -3.89 31.60 -16.63
C ALA A 226 -3.63 31.95 -15.15
N ASN A 227 -3.94 31.04 -14.22
CA ASN A 227 -3.71 31.26 -12.80
C ASN A 227 -2.24 30.96 -12.44
N PRO A 228 -1.52 31.87 -11.75
CA PRO A 228 -0.13 31.65 -11.33
C PRO A 228 0.09 30.41 -10.44
N LEU A 229 -0.95 29.92 -9.78
CA LEU A 229 -0.89 28.70 -8.96
C LEU A 229 -1.03 27.41 -9.78
N PHE A 230 -1.44 27.48 -11.05
CA PHE A 230 -1.78 26.30 -11.84
C PHE A 230 -0.65 25.28 -11.89
N ASP A 231 0.52 25.67 -12.39
CA ASP A 231 1.67 24.76 -12.53
C ASP A 231 2.19 24.26 -11.17
N ARG A 232 2.06 25.08 -10.13
CA ARG A 232 2.46 24.74 -8.77
C ARG A 232 1.54 23.68 -8.14
N CYS A 233 0.24 23.75 -8.43
CA CYS A 233 -0.77 22.85 -7.89
C CYS A 233 -1.04 21.63 -8.78
N ARG A 234 -0.59 21.66 -10.03
CA ARG A 234 -0.60 20.53 -10.96
C ARG A 234 0.30 19.39 -10.46
N ASN A 235 -0.02 18.15 -10.83
CA ASN A 235 0.79 16.95 -10.53
C ASN A 235 1.01 16.67 -9.03
N GLY A 236 0.07 17.06 -8.16
CA GLY A 236 0.13 16.73 -6.74
C GLY A 236 -0.01 15.23 -6.48
N VAL A 237 -0.63 14.49 -7.39
CA VAL A 237 -0.67 13.03 -7.32
C VAL A 237 -0.53 12.42 -8.72
N SER A 238 0.20 11.32 -8.83
CA SER A 238 0.24 10.51 -10.05
C SER A 238 -0.80 9.41 -9.99
N GLY A 239 -1.45 9.09 -11.11
CA GLY A 239 -2.58 8.15 -11.14
C GLY A 239 -2.31 6.73 -10.61
N GLY A 240 -1.10 6.17 -10.80
CA GLY A 240 -0.83 4.74 -10.56
C GLY A 240 -0.65 4.35 -9.10
N ALA A 241 -1.42 3.35 -8.63
CA ALA A 241 -1.30 2.75 -7.29
C ALA A 241 -0.03 1.89 -7.13
N ASP A 242 0.44 1.28 -8.22
CA ASP A 242 1.69 0.52 -8.33
C ASP A 242 2.96 1.37 -8.16
N ASN A 243 2.81 2.70 -8.21
CA ASN A 243 3.86 3.67 -7.89
C ASN A 243 3.25 4.85 -7.14
N ALA A 244 2.59 4.54 -6.00
CA ALA A 244 1.86 5.49 -5.17
C ALA A 244 2.76 6.62 -4.65
N ARG A 245 2.84 7.70 -5.41
CA ARG A 245 3.59 8.92 -5.06
C ARG A 245 2.66 10.11 -5.02
N ALA A 246 2.87 10.95 -4.01
CA ALA A 246 2.18 12.21 -3.85
C ALA A 246 3.18 13.33 -3.55
N ARG A 247 2.79 14.53 -3.92
CA ARG A 247 3.41 15.79 -3.57
C ARG A 247 2.29 16.74 -3.19
N TRP A 248 2.48 17.49 -2.13
CA TRP A 248 1.48 18.46 -1.69
C TRP A 248 2.16 19.78 -1.41
N THR A 249 1.46 20.83 -1.77
CA THR A 249 1.92 22.21 -1.59
C THR A 249 0.85 22.97 -0.82
N GLU A 250 1.28 23.72 0.20
CA GLU A 250 0.39 24.64 0.90
C GLU A 250 -0.21 25.66 -0.08
N GLY A 251 -1.52 25.90 0.04
CA GLY A 251 -2.28 26.80 -0.83
C GLY A 251 -2.92 26.11 -2.03
N CYS A 252 -2.50 24.89 -2.37
CA CYS A 252 -3.12 24.08 -3.41
C CYS A 252 -4.30 23.26 -2.86
N GLY A 253 -5.36 23.16 -3.65
CA GLY A 253 -6.57 22.42 -3.28
C GLY A 253 -6.56 20.98 -3.75
N LEU A 254 -7.77 20.51 -4.07
CA LEU A 254 -8.03 19.16 -4.55
C LEU A 254 -7.30 18.95 -5.88
N ASN A 255 -6.62 17.82 -5.99
CA ASN A 255 -6.04 17.33 -7.23
C ASN A 255 -6.53 15.91 -7.47
N ILE A 256 -7.16 15.70 -8.63
CA ILE A 256 -7.55 14.38 -9.12
C ILE A 256 -6.74 14.14 -10.39
N SER A 257 -6.07 13.00 -10.49
CA SER A 257 -5.35 12.58 -11.68
C SER A 257 -5.95 11.29 -12.21
N ALA A 258 -6.16 11.21 -13.52
CA ALA A 258 -6.52 9.97 -14.19
C ALA A 258 -5.59 9.73 -15.38
N ARG A 259 -5.14 8.47 -15.54
CA ARG A 259 -4.39 8.01 -16.71
C ARG A 259 -5.12 6.80 -17.30
N VAL A 260 -5.52 6.93 -18.55
CA VAL A 260 -6.01 5.82 -19.37
C VAL A 260 -4.84 5.31 -20.20
N VAL A 261 -4.44 4.06 -19.99
CA VAL A 261 -3.38 3.41 -20.76
C VAL A 261 -4.03 2.69 -21.93
N LEU A 262 -3.54 2.95 -23.14
CA LEU A 262 -4.12 2.43 -24.38
C LEU A 262 -3.58 1.04 -24.69
N SER A 263 -4.47 0.14 -25.11
CA SER A 263 -4.08 -1.22 -25.50
C SER A 263 -3.10 -1.22 -26.67
N GLY A 264 -1.98 -1.95 -26.54
CA GLY A 264 -0.99 -2.13 -27.60
C GLY A 264 -1.54 -2.85 -28.84
N SER A 265 -2.54 -3.72 -28.65
CA SER A 265 -3.18 -4.47 -29.74
C SER A 265 -4.31 -3.68 -30.42
N ASN A 266 -4.95 -2.76 -29.70
CA ASN A 266 -5.98 -1.87 -30.22
C ASN A 266 -6.01 -0.54 -29.44
N PRO A 267 -5.43 0.55 -29.97
CA PRO A 267 -5.35 1.83 -29.26
C PRO A 267 -6.69 2.48 -28.92
N GLY A 268 -7.81 1.99 -29.49
CA GLY A 268 -9.16 2.44 -29.14
C GLY A 268 -9.70 1.83 -27.82
N LEU A 269 -8.99 0.89 -27.22
CA LEU A 269 -9.35 0.22 -25.97
C LEU A 269 -8.45 0.65 -24.81
N ALA A 270 -9.03 0.82 -23.62
CA ALA A 270 -8.31 1.08 -22.39
C ALA A 270 -7.87 -0.24 -21.74
N MET A 271 -6.56 -0.47 -21.66
CA MET A 271 -6.01 -1.66 -20.96
C MET A 271 -5.89 -1.43 -19.46
N GLU A 272 -5.62 -0.19 -19.04
CA GLU A 272 -5.51 0.17 -17.63
C GLU A 272 -6.15 1.54 -17.39
N LEU A 273 -6.78 1.69 -16.23
CA LEU A 273 -7.24 2.97 -15.72
C LEU A 273 -6.61 3.21 -14.36
N HIS A 274 -5.77 4.23 -14.29
CA HIS A 274 -5.23 4.71 -13.04
C HIS A 274 -5.96 5.98 -12.62
N THR A 275 -6.36 6.07 -11.36
CA THR A 275 -6.97 7.26 -10.77
C THR A 275 -6.39 7.51 -9.40
N ALA A 276 -6.07 8.76 -9.10
CA ALA A 276 -5.59 9.15 -7.79
C ALA A 276 -6.17 10.49 -7.35
N MET A 277 -6.21 10.72 -6.04
CA MET A 277 -6.82 11.90 -5.44
C MET A 277 -6.05 12.33 -4.18
N ILE A 278 -5.80 13.64 -4.07
CA ILE A 278 -5.22 14.28 -2.90
C ILE A 278 -5.85 15.66 -2.68
N GLN A 279 -6.01 16.06 -1.42
CA GLN A 279 -6.33 17.44 -1.05
C GLN A 279 -5.08 18.09 -0.45
N GLN A 280 -4.32 18.81 -1.27
CA GLN A 280 -2.92 19.11 -0.96
C GLN A 280 -2.73 19.96 0.30
N SER A 281 -3.49 21.04 0.46
CA SER A 281 -3.38 21.90 1.65
C SER A 281 -3.81 21.18 2.92
N ASP A 282 -4.84 20.32 2.86
CA ASP A 282 -5.29 19.58 4.04
C ASP A 282 -4.28 18.50 4.40
N THR A 283 -3.69 17.81 3.41
CA THR A 283 -2.59 16.87 3.63
C THR A 283 -1.38 17.57 4.23
N TYR A 284 -1.01 18.76 3.75
CA TYR A 284 0.07 19.57 4.33
C TYR A 284 -0.18 19.85 5.81
N ALA A 285 -1.34 20.42 6.13
CA ALA A 285 -1.71 20.76 7.51
C ALA A 285 -1.81 19.53 8.41
N HIS A 286 -2.31 18.41 7.89
CA HIS A 286 -2.41 17.14 8.60
C HIS A 286 -1.04 16.58 8.97
N VAL A 287 -0.08 16.63 8.05
CA VAL A 287 1.30 16.14 8.30
C VAL A 287 2.02 17.02 9.33
N GLU A 288 1.89 18.35 9.24
CA GLU A 288 2.44 19.27 10.25
C GLU A 288 1.81 19.02 11.63
N GLY A 289 0.49 18.84 11.68
CA GLY A 289 -0.24 18.52 12.91
C GLY A 289 0.19 17.19 13.53
N LEU A 290 0.39 16.16 12.69
CA LEU A 290 0.90 14.86 13.12
C LEU A 290 2.28 14.97 13.76
N GLN A 291 3.21 15.70 13.14
CA GLN A 291 4.56 15.91 13.69
C GLN A 291 4.51 16.58 15.06
N ALA A 292 3.74 17.66 15.18
CA ALA A 292 3.56 18.36 16.45
C ALA A 292 2.92 17.46 17.52
N GLU A 293 1.93 16.64 17.16
CA GLU A 293 1.27 15.72 18.09
C GLU A 293 2.22 14.60 18.56
N LEU A 294 3.02 14.02 17.65
CA LEU A 294 4.02 13.01 18.00
C LEU A 294 5.10 13.58 18.93
N GLN A 295 5.57 14.80 18.67
CA GLN A 295 6.51 15.49 19.55
C GLN A 295 5.93 15.67 20.95
N ARG A 296 4.68 16.13 21.04
CA ARG A 296 3.97 16.32 22.32
C ARG A 296 3.83 15.00 23.08
N ILE A 297 3.37 13.93 22.42
CA ILE A 297 3.21 12.61 23.04
C ILE A 297 4.55 12.06 23.50
N GLY A 298 5.58 12.14 22.64
CA GLY A 298 6.92 11.67 22.96
C GLY A 298 7.54 12.43 24.14
N GLN A 299 7.33 13.74 24.25
CA GLN A 299 7.78 14.53 25.40
C GLN A 299 7.06 14.11 26.69
N GLN A 300 5.74 13.97 26.65
CA GLN A 300 4.95 13.51 27.80
C GLN A 300 5.41 12.13 28.31
N ARG A 301 5.73 11.22 27.38
CA ARG A 301 6.25 9.89 27.73
C ARG A 301 7.60 10.00 28.44
N ARG A 302 8.54 10.76 27.89
CA ARG A 302 9.86 10.98 28.50
C ARG A 302 9.76 11.63 29.88
N ASP A 303 8.89 12.63 30.04
CA ASP A 303 8.68 13.29 31.33
C ASP A 303 8.12 12.32 32.38
N ALA A 304 7.22 11.41 31.97
CA ALA A 304 6.70 10.36 32.84
C ALA A 304 7.79 9.34 33.23
N GLU A 305 8.61 8.89 32.28
CA GLU A 305 9.74 7.98 32.53
C GLU A 305 10.76 8.59 33.51
N VAL A 306 11.08 9.89 33.37
CA VAL A 306 11.98 10.60 34.29
C VAL A 306 11.38 10.71 35.69
N LYS A 307 10.07 10.99 35.79
CA LYS A 307 9.38 11.07 37.09
C LYS A 307 9.38 9.72 37.80
N GLU A 308 9.06 8.64 37.08
CA GLU A 308 9.07 7.27 37.62
C GLU A 308 10.47 6.87 38.09
N ALA A 309 11.52 7.18 37.31
CA ALA A 309 12.90 6.93 37.70
C ALA A 309 13.36 7.78 38.91
N GLY A 310 12.88 9.02 39.01
CA GLY A 310 13.15 9.90 40.15
C GLY A 310 12.49 9.43 41.45
N ASP A 311 11.29 8.86 41.36
CA ASP A 311 10.57 8.27 42.50
C ASP A 311 11.15 6.91 42.93
N ALA A 312 11.89 6.23 42.06
CA ALA A 312 12.53 4.93 42.31
C ALA A 312 13.93 5.03 42.97
N SER A 313 14.28 6.15 43.59
CA SER A 313 15.67 6.48 43.96
C SER A 313 16.33 5.49 44.94
N ASP A 314 17.21 4.64 44.39
CA ASP A 314 18.22 3.83 45.08
C ASP A 314 19.65 4.20 44.61
N VAL A 315 19.87 5.48 44.28
CA VAL A 315 21.20 6.00 43.91
C VAL A 315 21.98 6.29 45.18
N ARG A 316 22.81 5.32 45.62
CA ARG A 316 23.83 5.55 46.66
C ARG A 316 25.09 6.12 46.01
N LEU A 317 25.44 7.36 46.37
CA LEU A 317 26.70 8.01 46.04
C LEU A 317 27.82 7.54 46.97
#